data_AF-A0A9D8JGP0-F1
#
_entry.id   AF-A0A9D8JGP0-F1
#
_cell.length_a   1.000
_cell.length_b   1.000
_cell.length_c   1.000
_cell.angle_alpha   90.00
_cell.angle_beta   90.00
_cell.angle_gamma   90.00
#
_symmetry.space_group_name_H-M   'P 1'
#
loop_
_entity.id
_entity.type
_entity.pdbx_description
1 polymer ?
#
loop_
_entity_poly.entity_id
_entity_poly.type
_entity_poly.pdbx_seq_one_letter_code
_entity_poly.pdbx_strand_id
1 'polypeptide(L)'
;MKKLSLIALLVIAGCDKGATGTDTANQGSLGSSPYVTVDTGNLASSGTGLKGQGSIAFKDPVGAIGARKSYALAFSLDDGGSLTLVANADESLKNGLELKFSRTGNSVAAAMTVGTVTSAAKNFVAVDGSQALNLTIDIHNDEAPAHVMIWSGKDYSAVNAILDSETDDAAPGQGRGTFWGLKLNQATVTEAVIAAAKFTGE
;
A
#
# COMPACT_ATOMS: atom_id res chain seq x y z
N MET A 1 -43.64 -47.04 57.07
CA MET A 1 -42.43 -47.04 56.21
C MET A 1 -42.38 -45.70 55.48
N LYS A 2 -41.52 -44.76 55.90
CA LYS A 2 -41.43 -43.40 55.32
C LYS A 2 -40.46 -43.44 54.13
N LYS A 3 -40.95 -43.08 52.94
CA LYS A 3 -40.12 -42.92 51.73
C LYS A 3 -39.48 -41.52 51.75
N LEU A 4 -38.15 -41.46 51.82
CA LEU A 4 -37.39 -40.25 51.49
C LEU A 4 -37.29 -40.16 49.96
N SER A 5 -37.75 -39.05 49.38
CA SER A 5 -37.44 -38.70 47.99
C SER A 5 -36.25 -37.73 47.99
N LEU A 6 -35.19 -38.16 47.31
CA LEU A 6 -33.97 -37.40 47.07
C LEU A 6 -34.18 -36.51 45.84
N ILE A 7 -34.17 -35.19 46.01
CA ILE A 7 -34.21 -34.23 44.90
C ILE A 7 -32.76 -33.98 44.47
N ALA A 8 -32.38 -34.45 43.29
CA ALA A 8 -31.11 -34.17 42.65
C ALA A 8 -31.14 -32.76 42.04
N LEU A 9 -30.27 -31.87 42.54
CA LEU A 9 -30.08 -30.53 42.02
C LEU A 9 -29.14 -30.60 40.80
N LEU A 10 -29.70 -30.43 39.61
CA LEU A 10 -28.95 -30.42 38.35
C LEU A 10 -28.37 -29.00 38.14
N VAL A 11 -27.05 -28.85 38.31
CA VAL A 11 -26.32 -27.62 37.97
C VAL A 11 -26.10 -27.62 36.47
N ILE A 12 -26.81 -26.74 35.75
CA ILE A 12 -26.58 -26.50 34.33
C ILE A 12 -25.42 -25.53 34.23
N ALA A 13 -24.23 -26.04 33.87
CA ALA A 13 -23.12 -25.20 33.45
C ALA A 13 -23.52 -24.49 32.15
N GLY A 14 -23.77 -23.17 32.25
CA GLY A 14 -23.86 -22.32 31.09
C GLY A 14 -22.51 -22.27 30.41
N CYS A 15 -22.33 -23.05 29.34
CA CYS A 15 -21.30 -22.77 28.35
C CYS A 15 -21.61 -21.40 27.75
N ASP A 16 -20.88 -20.39 28.21
CA ASP A 16 -20.75 -19.13 27.49
C ASP A 16 -20.38 -19.47 26.05
N LYS A 17 -21.27 -19.11 25.12
CA LYS A 17 -20.94 -19.04 23.71
C LYS A 17 -19.81 -18.02 23.62
N GLY A 18 -18.60 -18.53 23.45
CA GLY A 18 -17.43 -17.74 23.13
C GLY A 18 -17.83 -16.71 22.08
N ALA A 19 -17.69 -15.44 22.45
CA ALA A 19 -17.82 -14.35 21.52
C ALA A 19 -16.94 -14.70 20.32
N THR A 20 -17.58 -14.93 19.17
CA THR A 20 -16.92 -14.92 17.89
C THR A 20 -16.38 -13.50 17.75
N GLY A 21 -15.16 -13.28 18.24
CA GLY A 21 -14.37 -12.10 17.94
C GLY A 21 -14.31 -12.05 16.43
N THR A 22 -15.17 -11.22 15.84
CA THR A 22 -15.01 -10.81 14.47
C THR A 22 -13.63 -10.17 14.42
N ASP A 23 -12.74 -10.84 13.69
CA ASP A 23 -11.32 -10.51 13.52
C ASP A 23 -11.21 -9.23 12.67
N THR A 24 -11.83 -8.16 13.19
CA THR A 24 -11.99 -6.85 12.57
C THR A 24 -10.71 -6.04 12.66
N ALA A 25 -9.72 -6.55 13.40
CA ALA A 25 -8.42 -5.91 13.61
C ALA A 25 -7.55 -5.87 12.33
N ASN A 26 -7.85 -6.71 11.33
CA ASN A 26 -7.00 -6.91 10.16
C ASN A 26 -7.54 -6.28 8.87
N GLN A 27 -8.50 -5.35 8.95
CA GLN A 27 -9.06 -4.69 7.77
C GLN A 27 -9.50 -3.26 8.06
N GLY A 28 -9.56 -2.44 7.01
CA GLY A 28 -10.01 -1.05 7.09
C GLY A 28 -10.21 -0.44 5.71
N SER A 29 -10.22 0.89 5.66
CA SER A 29 -10.30 1.64 4.39
C SER A 29 -9.43 2.89 4.46
N LEU A 30 -8.74 3.20 3.35
CA LEU A 30 -8.11 4.50 3.10
C LEU A 30 -8.95 5.23 2.06
N GLY A 31 -9.67 6.27 2.47
CA GLY A 31 -10.71 6.87 1.64
C GLY A 31 -11.78 5.82 1.27
N SER A 32 -12.00 5.63 -0.03
CA SER A 32 -12.93 4.62 -0.55
C SER A 32 -12.30 3.25 -0.79
N SER A 33 -10.99 3.08 -0.58
CA SER A 33 -10.27 1.86 -0.94
C SER A 33 -10.14 0.92 0.27
N PRO A 34 -10.88 -0.21 0.29
CA PRO A 34 -10.80 -1.17 1.39
C PRO A 34 -9.48 -1.95 1.34
N TYR A 35 -8.92 -2.24 2.51
CA TYR A 35 -7.67 -2.99 2.64
C TYR A 35 -7.75 -4.10 3.69
N VAL A 36 -6.79 -5.01 3.62
CA VAL A 36 -6.44 -5.97 4.68
C VAL A 36 -5.01 -5.71 5.15
N THR A 37 -4.74 -5.93 6.43
CA THR A 37 -3.40 -5.87 7.00
C THR A 37 -2.65 -7.16 6.67
N VAL A 38 -1.50 -7.04 6.00
CA VAL A 38 -0.62 -8.17 5.63
C VAL A 38 0.47 -8.37 6.69
N ASP A 39 1.00 -7.26 7.22
CA ASP A 39 1.91 -7.24 8.36
C ASP A 39 1.52 -6.08 9.28
N THR A 40 1.18 -6.40 10.53
CA THR A 40 0.71 -5.39 11.48
C THR A 40 1.84 -4.49 11.98
N GLY A 41 3.07 -4.99 12.11
CA GLY A 41 4.18 -4.20 12.71
C GLY A 41 3.74 -3.40 13.95
N ASN A 42 3.94 -2.08 13.91
CA ASN A 42 3.36 -1.11 14.86
C ASN A 42 2.33 -0.18 14.18
N LEU A 43 1.72 -0.65 13.10
CA LEU A 43 0.77 0.09 12.29
C LEU A 43 -0.46 0.47 13.12
N ALA A 44 -0.68 1.77 13.24
CA ALA A 44 -1.89 2.32 13.82
C ALA A 44 -2.85 2.72 12.69
N SER A 45 -4.11 2.28 12.78
CA SER A 45 -5.20 2.77 11.95
C SER A 45 -6.05 3.75 12.75
N SER A 46 -6.40 4.87 12.13
CA SER A 46 -7.31 5.87 12.66
C SER A 46 -8.33 6.22 11.59
N GLY A 47 -9.42 6.91 11.96
CA GLY A 47 -10.42 7.35 10.98
C GLY A 47 -9.87 8.26 9.87
N THR A 48 -8.66 8.79 10.02
CA THR A 48 -8.02 9.71 9.08
C THR A 48 -6.82 9.11 8.33
N GLY A 49 -6.45 7.85 8.59
CA GLY A 49 -5.33 7.22 7.88
C GLY A 49 -4.57 6.15 8.66
N LEU A 50 -3.48 5.70 8.04
CA LEU A 50 -2.54 4.72 8.59
C LEU A 50 -1.24 5.42 9.02
N LYS A 51 -0.64 4.99 10.14
CA LYS A 51 0.63 5.52 10.62
C LYS A 51 1.52 4.43 11.22
N GLY A 52 2.84 4.53 11.00
CA GLY A 52 3.84 3.69 11.64
C GLY A 52 4.54 2.77 10.65
N GLN A 53 4.68 1.50 11.03
CA GLN A 53 5.35 0.43 10.31
C GLN A 53 4.41 -0.76 10.16
N GLY A 54 4.28 -1.26 8.94
CA GLY A 54 3.45 -2.42 8.62
C GLY A 54 3.17 -2.46 7.12
N SER A 55 2.30 -3.37 6.69
CA SER A 55 1.88 -3.45 5.30
C SER A 55 0.41 -3.81 5.15
N ILE A 56 -0.19 -3.27 4.10
CA ILE A 56 -1.60 -3.50 3.74
C ILE A 56 -1.71 -3.87 2.27
N ALA A 57 -2.62 -4.78 1.96
CA ALA A 57 -3.05 -5.08 0.59
C ALA A 57 -4.47 -4.56 0.38
N PHE A 58 -4.70 -3.86 -0.72
CA PHE A 58 -6.05 -3.42 -1.08
C PHE A 58 -6.87 -4.58 -1.64
N LYS A 59 -8.17 -4.60 -1.34
CA LYS A 59 -9.06 -5.69 -1.76
C LYS A 59 -9.41 -5.62 -3.25
N ASP A 60 -9.37 -4.42 -3.83
CA ASP A 60 -9.63 -4.23 -5.26
C ASP A 60 -8.37 -4.53 -6.08
N PRO A 61 -8.42 -5.51 -7.00
CA PRO A 61 -7.26 -5.85 -7.82
C PRO A 61 -6.94 -4.75 -8.84
N VAL A 62 -5.69 -4.70 -9.30
CA VAL A 62 -5.23 -3.80 -10.36
C VAL A 62 -5.73 -4.20 -11.76
N GLY A 63 -6.47 -5.31 -11.87
CA GLY A 63 -6.90 -5.90 -13.14
C GLY A 63 -6.02 -7.06 -13.58
N ALA A 64 -5.71 -7.14 -14.87
CA ALA A 64 -4.77 -8.14 -15.40
C ALA A 64 -3.33 -7.86 -14.96
N ILE A 65 -2.45 -8.87 -15.05
CA ILE A 65 -1.02 -8.71 -14.70
C ILE A 65 -0.38 -7.59 -15.53
N GLY A 66 -0.59 -7.54 -16.84
CA GLY A 66 -0.15 -6.45 -17.71
C GLY A 66 -1.14 -5.29 -17.76
N ALA A 67 -1.60 -4.80 -16.62
CA ALA A 67 -2.48 -3.62 -16.56
C ALA A 67 -1.66 -2.37 -16.24
N ARG A 68 -2.03 -1.26 -16.88
CA ARG A 68 -1.60 0.10 -16.50
C ARG A 68 -2.59 0.75 -15.56
N LYS A 69 -2.10 1.33 -14.47
CA LYS A 69 -2.92 1.96 -13.43
C LYS A 69 -2.28 3.21 -12.88
N SER A 70 -3.15 4.11 -12.42
CA SER A 70 -2.77 5.32 -11.69
C SER A 70 -3.06 5.15 -10.20
N TYR A 71 -2.16 5.64 -9.36
CA TYR A 71 -2.23 5.60 -7.91
C TYR A 71 -2.10 7.03 -7.38
N ALA A 72 -3.16 7.55 -6.79
CA ALA A 72 -3.13 8.81 -6.05
C ALA A 72 -2.81 8.52 -4.59
N LEU A 73 -1.66 9.00 -4.10
CA LEU A 73 -1.19 8.80 -2.73
C LEU A 73 -1.00 10.13 -2.03
N ALA A 74 -1.57 10.26 -0.82
CA ALA A 74 -1.28 11.35 0.10
C ALA A 74 -0.59 10.79 1.36
N PHE A 75 0.65 11.20 1.61
CA PHE A 75 1.47 10.65 2.69
C PHE A 75 2.51 11.62 3.23
N SER A 76 2.99 11.38 4.45
CA SER A 76 4.17 12.05 5.02
C SER A 76 5.16 11.00 5.51
N LEU A 77 6.45 11.33 5.46
CA LEU A 77 7.53 10.48 5.96
C LEU A 77 8.19 11.20 7.14
N ASP A 78 8.42 10.49 8.24
CA ASP A 78 9.36 10.97 9.25
C ASP A 78 10.78 10.96 8.67
N ASP A 79 11.72 11.68 9.27
CA ASP A 79 13.12 11.62 8.82
C ASP A 79 13.68 10.20 8.95
N GLY A 80 14.31 9.69 7.90
CA GLY A 80 14.70 8.27 7.77
C GLY A 80 13.53 7.30 7.50
N GLY A 81 12.30 7.82 7.35
CA GLY A 81 11.11 7.05 7.02
C GLY A 81 11.03 6.68 5.53
N SER A 82 10.15 5.72 5.22
CA SER A 82 9.87 5.31 3.85
C SER A 82 8.44 4.81 3.67
N LEU A 83 7.92 4.99 2.46
CA LEU A 83 6.69 4.38 1.96
C LEU A 83 7.00 3.62 0.68
N THR A 84 6.56 2.38 0.58
CA THR A 84 6.66 1.59 -0.65
C THR A 84 5.27 1.33 -1.20
N LEU A 85 5.00 1.80 -2.41
CA LEU A 85 3.89 1.32 -3.23
C LEU A 85 4.30 -0.01 -3.86
N VAL A 86 3.49 -1.04 -3.68
CA VAL A 86 3.70 -2.34 -4.33
C VAL A 86 2.57 -2.54 -5.32
N ALA A 87 2.89 -2.66 -6.60
CA ALA A 87 1.93 -2.84 -7.69
C ALA A 87 2.13 -4.17 -8.40
N ASN A 88 1.05 -4.71 -8.96
CA ASN A 88 1.03 -5.97 -9.70
C ASN A 88 1.71 -7.10 -8.91
N ALA A 89 1.38 -7.23 -7.63
CA ALA A 89 1.90 -8.26 -6.71
C ALA A 89 0.87 -9.37 -6.45
N ASP A 90 1.27 -10.42 -5.73
CA ASP A 90 0.31 -11.32 -5.08
C ASP A 90 -0.33 -10.68 -3.83
N GLU A 91 -1.32 -11.36 -3.24
CA GLU A 91 -2.06 -10.91 -2.04
C GLU A 91 -1.16 -10.66 -0.82
N SER A 92 0.04 -11.25 -0.80
CA SER A 92 1.04 -11.06 0.26
C SER A 92 2.06 -9.97 -0.07
N LEU A 93 1.81 -9.18 -1.12
CA LEU A 93 2.68 -8.11 -1.63
C LEU A 93 4.08 -8.59 -2.04
N LYS A 94 4.16 -9.81 -2.59
CA LYS A 94 5.38 -10.35 -3.21
C LYS A 94 5.24 -10.37 -4.72
N ASN A 95 6.39 -10.51 -5.40
CA ASN A 95 6.47 -10.62 -6.87
C ASN A 95 5.88 -9.40 -7.63
N GLY A 96 5.79 -8.25 -6.97
CA GLY A 96 5.35 -6.99 -7.58
C GLY A 96 6.49 -6.08 -8.00
N LEU A 97 6.12 -4.97 -8.63
CA LEU A 97 6.96 -3.79 -8.75
C LEU A 97 6.84 -2.99 -7.46
N GLU A 98 7.96 -2.72 -6.82
CA GLU A 98 8.05 -1.90 -5.61
C GLU A 98 8.59 -0.53 -5.97
N LEU A 99 7.82 0.52 -5.71
CA LEU A 99 8.25 1.92 -5.80
C LEU A 99 8.41 2.48 -4.38
N LYS A 100 9.66 2.60 -3.94
CA LYS A 100 10.01 3.04 -2.59
C LYS A 100 10.38 4.52 -2.57
N PHE A 101 9.61 5.31 -1.83
CA PHE A 101 9.94 6.66 -1.42
C PHE A 101 10.68 6.64 -0.10
N SER A 102 11.84 7.29 -0.01
CA SER A 102 12.64 7.40 1.22
C SER A 102 12.97 8.85 1.50
N ARG A 103 12.90 9.24 2.77
CA ARG A 103 13.23 10.60 3.22
C ARG A 103 14.58 10.63 3.95
N THR A 104 15.36 11.67 3.69
CA THR A 104 16.56 12.01 4.48
C THR A 104 16.67 13.54 4.57
N GLY A 105 16.58 14.08 5.79
CA GLY A 105 16.42 15.51 6.02
C GLY A 105 15.13 16.01 5.37
N ASN A 106 15.25 16.93 4.42
CA ASN A 106 14.11 17.44 3.63
C ASN A 106 14.06 16.84 2.22
N SER A 107 14.99 15.94 1.89
CA SER A 107 15.06 15.32 0.57
C SER A 107 14.24 14.04 0.52
N VAL A 108 13.57 13.82 -0.61
CA VAL A 108 12.88 12.57 -0.92
C VAL A 108 13.51 11.96 -2.16
N ALA A 109 13.74 10.65 -2.11
CA ALA A 109 14.18 9.87 -3.25
C ALA A 109 13.21 8.73 -3.54
N ALA A 110 13.05 8.38 -4.81
CA ALA A 110 12.31 7.21 -5.25
C ALA A 110 13.26 6.18 -5.89
N ALA A 111 13.06 4.90 -5.58
CA ALA A 111 13.73 3.79 -6.25
C ALA A 111 12.71 2.70 -6.60
N MET A 112 12.91 2.05 -7.75
CA MET A 112 12.07 0.95 -8.20
C MET A 112 12.79 -0.37 -8.01
N THR A 113 12.07 -1.41 -7.57
CA THR A 113 12.59 -2.77 -7.41
C THR A 113 11.63 -3.80 -7.99
N VAL A 114 12.16 -4.77 -8.73
CA VAL A 114 11.45 -5.98 -9.14
C VAL A 114 12.36 -7.18 -8.89
N GLY A 115 11.93 -8.11 -8.03
CA GLY A 115 12.77 -9.23 -7.60
C GLY A 115 14.05 -8.74 -6.92
N THR A 116 15.20 -9.04 -7.52
CA THR A 116 16.53 -8.61 -7.02
C THR A 116 17.10 -7.40 -7.75
N VAL A 117 16.41 -6.90 -8.78
CA VAL A 117 16.88 -5.76 -9.59
C VAL A 117 16.31 -4.48 -9.00
N THR A 118 17.17 -3.50 -8.72
CA THR A 118 16.77 -2.20 -8.17
C THR A 118 17.37 -1.09 -9.01
N SER A 119 16.56 -0.11 -9.39
CA SER A 119 17.00 1.08 -10.10
C SER A 119 17.87 1.96 -9.20
N ALA A 120 18.65 2.86 -9.79
CA ALA A 120 19.26 3.94 -9.02
C ALA A 120 18.16 4.79 -8.37
N ALA A 121 18.41 5.24 -7.13
CA ALA A 121 17.49 6.16 -6.45
C ALA A 121 17.54 7.54 -7.11
N LYS A 122 16.37 8.13 -7.33
CA LYS A 122 16.19 9.44 -7.99
C LYS A 122 15.66 10.43 -6.97
N ASN A 123 16.41 11.51 -6.74
CA ASN A 123 16.01 12.57 -5.82
C ASN A 123 14.96 13.49 -6.47
N PHE A 124 13.90 13.80 -5.73
CA PHE A 124 12.91 14.77 -6.15
C PHE A 124 13.38 16.19 -5.79
N VAL A 125 14.12 16.81 -6.70
CA VAL A 125 14.77 18.12 -6.46
C VAL A 125 13.77 19.24 -6.14
N ALA A 126 12.54 19.15 -6.63
CA ALA A 126 11.47 20.14 -6.43
C ALA A 126 10.47 19.77 -5.32
N VAL A 127 10.75 18.76 -4.50
CA VAL A 127 9.83 18.27 -3.46
C VAL A 127 10.46 18.44 -2.08
N ASP A 128 9.78 19.19 -1.21
CA ASP A 128 10.12 19.28 0.22
C ASP A 128 9.54 18.08 0.98
N GLY A 129 10.40 17.13 1.32
CA GLY A 129 10.07 15.94 2.09
C GLY A 129 9.62 16.21 3.52
N SER A 130 9.79 17.43 4.03
CA SER A 130 9.31 17.82 5.36
C SER A 130 7.80 17.96 5.45
N GLN A 131 7.13 18.09 4.31
CA GLN A 131 5.69 18.28 4.20
C GLN A 131 4.99 16.99 3.78
N ALA A 132 3.66 17.00 3.88
CA ALA A 132 2.85 15.96 3.24
C ALA A 132 3.00 16.03 1.72
N LEU A 133 3.20 14.88 1.11
CA LEU A 133 3.33 14.67 -0.32
C LEU A 133 2.00 14.19 -0.88
N ASN A 134 1.58 14.78 -2.00
CA ASN A 134 0.42 14.35 -2.76
C ASN A 134 0.90 14.01 -4.17
N LEU A 135 1.01 12.71 -4.45
CA LEU A 135 1.59 12.22 -5.70
C LEU A 135 0.54 11.46 -6.49
N THR A 136 0.53 11.68 -7.81
CA THR A 136 -0.10 10.76 -8.76
C THR A 136 1.01 9.93 -9.39
N ILE A 137 0.87 8.62 -9.36
CA ILE A 137 1.88 7.66 -9.84
C ILE A 137 1.21 6.78 -10.87
N ASP A 138 1.70 6.80 -12.11
CA ASP A 138 1.30 5.84 -13.12
C ASP A 138 2.32 4.72 -13.21
N ILE A 139 1.81 3.48 -13.30
CA ILE A 139 2.61 2.29 -13.52
C ILE A 139 2.03 1.58 -14.73
N HIS A 140 2.84 1.48 -15.78
CA HIS A 140 2.58 0.83 -17.06
C HIS A 140 3.21 -0.56 -17.04
N ASN A 141 2.56 -1.50 -16.33
CA ASN A 141 3.05 -2.87 -16.24
C ASN A 141 2.78 -3.69 -17.52
N ASP A 142 2.15 -3.09 -18.53
CA ASP A 142 1.98 -3.60 -19.90
C ASP A 142 3.21 -3.35 -20.80
N GLU A 143 4.17 -2.57 -20.34
CA GLU A 143 5.41 -2.25 -21.05
C GLU A 143 6.60 -3.02 -20.45
N ALA A 144 7.62 -3.32 -21.27
CA ALA A 144 8.77 -4.14 -20.87
C ALA A 144 10.10 -3.41 -21.15
N PRO A 145 10.80 -2.92 -20.10
CA PRO A 145 10.44 -2.97 -18.67
C PRO A 145 9.24 -2.07 -18.33
N ALA A 146 8.63 -2.26 -17.15
CA ALA A 146 7.49 -1.43 -16.75
C ALA A 146 7.90 0.04 -16.63
N HIS A 147 7.07 0.92 -17.17
CA HIS A 147 7.26 2.36 -17.10
C HIS A 147 6.53 2.95 -15.89
N VAL A 148 7.20 3.83 -15.15
CA VAL A 148 6.66 4.54 -13.99
C VAL A 148 6.80 6.03 -14.24
N MET A 149 5.70 6.74 -14.03
CA MET A 149 5.66 8.20 -14.07
C MET A 149 5.07 8.75 -12.78
N ILE A 150 5.61 9.87 -12.31
CA ILE A 150 5.17 10.48 -11.05
C ILE A 150 4.96 11.98 -11.25
N TRP A 151 3.88 12.51 -10.72
CA TRP A 151 3.57 13.95 -10.71
C TRP A 151 3.14 14.40 -9.30
N SER A 152 3.40 15.66 -8.98
CA SER A 152 2.88 16.34 -7.78
C SER A 152 1.66 17.25 -8.06
N GLY A 153 1.11 17.19 -9.28
CA GLY A 153 0.03 18.05 -9.76
C GLY A 153 -1.00 17.30 -10.61
N LYS A 154 -1.75 18.06 -11.43
CA LYS A 154 -2.83 17.56 -12.30
C LYS A 154 -2.49 17.58 -13.79
N ASP A 155 -1.32 18.08 -14.15
CA ASP A 155 -0.80 18.01 -15.52
C ASP A 155 0.04 16.73 -15.64
N TYR A 156 -0.54 15.74 -16.31
CA TYR A 156 0.01 14.38 -16.42
C TYR A 156 0.83 14.16 -17.71
N SER A 157 1.41 15.23 -18.27
CA SER A 157 2.33 15.13 -19.40
C SER A 157 3.72 14.70 -18.94
N ALA A 158 4.48 14.07 -19.85
CA ALA A 158 5.84 13.58 -19.56
C ALA A 158 6.80 14.68 -19.13
N VAL A 159 6.73 15.85 -19.78
CA VAL A 159 7.57 17.03 -19.45
C VAL A 159 7.36 17.55 -18.03
N ASN A 160 6.18 17.31 -17.44
CA ASN A 160 5.86 17.74 -16.09
C ASN A 160 6.01 16.63 -15.04
N ALA A 161 6.43 15.44 -15.45
CA ALA A 161 6.70 14.35 -14.53
C ALA A 161 7.93 14.70 -13.67
N ILE A 162 7.81 14.52 -12.35
CA ILE A 162 8.96 14.62 -11.43
C ILE A 162 9.86 13.38 -11.52
N LEU A 163 9.32 12.29 -12.04
CA LEU A 163 10.04 11.07 -12.41
C LEU A 163 9.38 10.48 -13.64
N ASP A 164 10.21 10.12 -14.62
CA ASP A 164 9.84 9.39 -15.82
C ASP A 164 10.87 8.29 -16.02
N SER A 165 10.48 7.03 -15.80
CA SER A 165 11.42 5.91 -15.87
C SER A 165 11.73 5.42 -17.29
N GLU A 166 11.01 5.87 -18.31
CA GLU A 166 11.21 5.44 -19.70
C GLU A 166 12.51 6.03 -20.25
N THR A 167 12.77 7.29 -19.93
CA THR A 167 13.99 8.01 -20.36
C THR A 167 15.23 7.68 -19.52
N ASP A 168 15.06 6.92 -18.44
CA ASP A 168 16.08 6.71 -17.40
C ASP A 168 16.80 5.35 -17.49
N ASP A 169 16.55 4.55 -18.53
CA ASP A 169 17.22 3.27 -18.92
C ASP A 169 17.36 2.19 -17.82
N ALA A 170 16.71 2.35 -16.66
CA ALA A 170 16.97 1.55 -15.46
C ALA A 170 15.72 0.93 -14.81
N ALA A 171 14.61 0.82 -15.54
CA ALA A 171 13.42 0.19 -15.01
C ALA A 171 13.66 -1.32 -14.74
N PRO A 172 13.39 -1.81 -13.51
CA PRO A 172 13.90 -3.09 -13.02
C PRO A 172 13.16 -4.33 -13.57
N GLY A 173 12.03 -4.15 -14.28
CA GLY A 173 11.20 -5.23 -14.81
C GLY A 173 9.72 -4.96 -14.63
N GLN A 174 8.91 -6.03 -14.53
CA GLN A 174 7.46 -5.99 -14.37
C GLN A 174 7.01 -6.80 -13.15
N GLY A 175 5.93 -6.37 -12.48
CA GLY A 175 5.22 -7.16 -11.48
C GLY A 175 4.44 -8.32 -12.12
N ARG A 176 4.13 -9.36 -11.33
CA ARG A 176 3.61 -10.65 -11.82
C ARG A 176 2.26 -11.08 -11.21
N GLY A 177 1.59 -10.21 -10.47
CA GLY A 177 0.30 -10.47 -9.85
C GLY A 177 -0.73 -9.38 -10.13
N THR A 178 -1.85 -9.45 -9.43
CA THR A 178 -3.04 -8.62 -9.66
C THR A 178 -3.43 -7.76 -8.46
N PHE A 179 -2.64 -7.78 -7.39
CA PHE A 179 -2.87 -6.99 -6.18
C PHE A 179 -1.94 -5.80 -6.11
N TRP A 180 -2.31 -4.85 -5.25
CA TRP A 180 -1.48 -3.72 -4.88
C TRP A 180 -1.63 -3.41 -3.40
N GLY A 181 -0.68 -2.67 -2.87
CA GLY A 181 -0.64 -2.38 -1.45
C GLY A 181 0.46 -1.39 -1.10
N LEU A 182 0.59 -1.16 0.21
CA LEU A 182 1.57 -0.25 0.77
C LEU A 182 2.39 -0.96 1.85
N LYS A 183 3.69 -0.68 1.89
CA LYS A 183 4.57 -1.01 3.01
C LYS A 183 5.04 0.30 3.64
N LEU A 184 4.76 0.47 4.93
CA LEU A 184 5.07 1.68 5.69
C LEU A 184 6.25 1.42 6.62
N ASN A 185 7.11 2.41 6.78
CA ASN A 185 8.12 2.46 7.83
C ASN A 185 8.31 3.91 8.28
N GLN A 186 7.83 4.26 9.48
CA GLN A 186 7.78 5.64 9.97
C GLN A 186 7.12 6.59 8.95
N ALA A 187 5.98 6.15 8.43
CA ALA A 187 5.19 6.87 7.43
C ALA A 187 3.77 7.08 7.94
N THR A 188 3.10 8.12 7.44
CA THR A 188 1.66 8.32 7.58
C THR A 188 1.04 8.38 6.20
N VAL A 189 -0.04 7.64 5.96
CA VAL A 189 -0.80 7.64 4.69
C VAL A 189 -2.23 8.03 4.99
N THR A 190 -2.72 9.08 4.34
CA THR A 190 -4.09 9.59 4.51
C THR A 190 -4.97 9.31 3.30
N GLU A 191 -4.38 9.07 2.14
CA GLU A 191 -5.10 8.73 0.91
C GLU A 191 -4.31 7.71 0.09
N ALA A 192 -5.02 6.75 -0.46
CA ALA A 192 -4.52 5.81 -1.45
C ALA A 192 -5.68 5.37 -2.35
N VAL A 193 -5.68 5.82 -3.60
CA VAL A 193 -6.75 5.54 -4.56
C VAL A 193 -6.15 5.01 -5.85
N ILE A 194 -6.73 3.94 -6.39
CA ILE A 194 -6.37 3.42 -7.71
C ILE A 194 -7.40 3.86 -8.76
N ALA A 195 -6.92 4.22 -9.95
CA ALA A 195 -7.72 4.62 -11.09
C ALA A 195 -7.13 4.11 -12.41
N ALA A 196 -7.79 4.41 -13.52
CA ALA A 196 -7.19 4.27 -14.84
C ALA A 196 -5.93 5.15 -14.94
N ALA A 197 -4.93 4.69 -15.69
CA ALA A 197 -3.73 5.46 -16.01
C ALA A 197 -4.08 6.85 -16.56
N LYS A 198 -3.30 7.86 -16.17
CA LYS A 198 -3.41 9.25 -16.60
C LYS A 198 -2.59 9.51 -17.85
N PHE A 199 -1.39 8.96 -17.91
CA PHE A 199 -0.54 8.98 -19.10
C PHE A 199 -1.04 7.94 -20.10
N THR A 200 -1.22 8.37 -21.34
CA THR A 200 -1.75 7.52 -22.42
C THR A 200 -0.79 7.33 -23.57
N GLY A 201 0.45 7.83 -23.45
CA GLY A 201 1.42 7.94 -24.55
C GLY A 201 1.08 9.11 -25.48
N GLU A 202 2.12 9.68 -26.09
CA GLU A 202 2.05 10.46 -27.34
C GLU A 202 2.66 9.64 -28.48
#